data_AF-A0A950E8Q1-F1
#
_entry.id   AF-A0A950E8Q1-F1
#
_cell.length_a   1.000
_cell.length_b   1.000
_cell.length_c   1.000
_cell.angle_alpha   90.00
_cell.angle_beta   90.00
_cell.angle_gamma   90.00
#
_symmetry.space_group_name_H-M   'P 1'
#
loop_
_entity.id
_entity.type
_entity.pdbx_description
1 polymer ?
#
loop_
_entity_poly.entity_id
_entity_poly.type
_entity_poly.pdbx_seq_one_letter_code
_entity_poly.pdbx_strand_id
1 'polypeptide(L)'
;MKVLAALGILGSQLGYAETSSAKQNPTTAIDIALEPDATMIQHAEAVNARLRKAFSKGFALDATHHPHISILQRYVHTADLDKVYDAVGKILAEEKAAGWSLKAFKYYYIPLEDIGLAGIVVEPTDDLLRLQQKLIDAVAPFTAETGTAAAFVTTPKDPDINKPTIDYVATFVPKASGKDFNPHVTVGIASQDYLKKMLAEPFDVFTFSPAGASVYQLGNFGTARKKLKAWEFNLVG
;
A
#
# COMPACT_ATOMS: atom_id res chain seq x y z
N MET A 1 -69.04 17.33 -23.55
CA MET A 1 -68.81 16.21 -22.61
C MET A 1 -67.91 15.21 -23.34
N LYS A 2 -66.70 14.97 -22.82
CA LYS A 2 -65.68 14.10 -23.44
C LYS A 2 -66.03 12.63 -23.22
N VAL A 3 -65.92 11.78 -24.24
CA VAL A 3 -65.73 10.34 -24.08
C VAL A 3 -64.64 9.89 -25.05
N LEU A 4 -63.59 9.29 -24.48
CA LEU A 4 -62.43 8.70 -25.15
C LEU A 4 -62.81 7.36 -25.80
N ALA A 5 -62.22 7.08 -26.97
CA ALA A 5 -62.05 5.72 -27.47
C ALA A 5 -60.53 5.43 -27.56
N ALA A 6 -60.14 4.28 -27.00
CA ALA A 6 -58.78 3.76 -26.99
C ALA A 6 -58.55 2.79 -28.16
N LEU A 7 -57.32 2.77 -28.68
CA LEU A 7 -56.60 1.73 -29.45
C LEU A 7 -55.22 2.37 -29.74
N GLY A 8 -54.03 1.84 -29.44
CA GLY A 8 -53.56 0.48 -29.22
C GLY A 8 -52.42 0.22 -30.21
N ILE A 9 -51.21 -0.09 -29.68
CA ILE A 9 -50.11 -0.86 -30.33
C ILE A 9 -49.20 -0.01 -31.30
N LEU A 10 -47.86 -0.05 -31.40
CA LEU A 10 -46.69 -0.87 -31.01
C LEU A 10 -45.48 0.11 -31.11
N GLY A 11 -44.53 0.28 -30.19
CA GLY A 11 -43.55 -0.71 -29.75
C GLY A 11 -42.27 -0.70 -30.61
N SER A 12 -41.39 0.30 -30.46
CA SER A 12 -39.96 0.19 -30.85
C SER A 12 -39.10 1.20 -30.09
N GLN A 13 -38.85 0.94 -28.81
CA GLN A 13 -37.73 1.55 -28.10
C GLN A 13 -36.48 0.72 -28.42
N LEU A 14 -35.66 1.22 -29.35
CA LEU A 14 -34.26 0.83 -29.43
C LEU A 14 -33.61 1.29 -28.12
N GLY A 15 -33.50 0.37 -27.16
CA GLY A 15 -32.71 0.57 -25.96
C GLY A 15 -31.26 0.73 -26.37
N TYR A 16 -30.76 1.97 -26.34
CA TYR A 16 -29.35 2.20 -26.09
C TYR A 16 -29.08 1.65 -24.69
N ALA A 17 -28.57 0.43 -24.62
CA ALA A 17 -27.86 -0.03 -23.45
C ALA A 17 -26.61 0.86 -23.35
N GLU A 18 -26.70 1.96 -22.61
CA GLU A 18 -25.52 2.59 -22.03
C GLU A 18 -24.95 1.58 -21.04
N THR A 19 -24.09 0.70 -21.54
CA THR A 19 -23.04 0.12 -20.71
C THR A 19 -22.16 1.28 -20.28
N SER A 20 -22.48 1.86 -19.13
CA SER A 20 -21.55 2.70 -18.38
C SER A 20 -20.41 1.80 -17.90
N SER A 21 -19.51 1.46 -18.82
CA SER A 21 -18.16 1.05 -18.45
C SER A 21 -17.51 2.32 -17.93
N ALA A 22 -17.50 2.50 -16.60
CA ALA A 22 -16.61 3.46 -15.99
C ALA A 22 -15.23 3.25 -16.61
N LYS A 23 -14.76 4.25 -17.38
CA LYS A 23 -13.53 4.16 -18.16
C LYS A 23 -12.42 3.79 -17.19
N GLN A 24 -11.88 2.57 -17.29
CA GLN A 24 -10.80 2.14 -16.40
C GLN A 24 -9.66 3.14 -16.51
N ASN A 25 -9.16 3.60 -15.37
CA ASN A 25 -8.02 4.51 -15.35
C ASN A 25 -6.82 3.80 -15.99
N PRO A 26 -6.09 4.48 -16.90
CA PRO A 26 -5.02 3.85 -17.66
C PRO A 26 -3.84 3.42 -16.79
N THR A 27 -3.71 4.02 -15.61
CA THR A 27 -2.67 3.70 -14.63
C THR A 27 -3.26 3.36 -13.26
N THR A 28 -2.56 2.50 -12.54
CA THR A 28 -2.83 2.11 -11.16
C THR A 28 -1.60 2.41 -10.32
N ALA A 29 -1.78 3.10 -9.18
CA ALA A 29 -0.73 3.31 -8.20
C ALA A 29 -0.65 2.07 -7.31
N ILE A 30 0.47 1.35 -7.34
CA ILE A 30 0.64 0.11 -6.61
C ILE A 30 1.71 0.22 -5.53
N ASP A 31 1.55 -0.60 -4.50
CA ASP A 31 2.59 -0.98 -3.55
C ASP A 31 2.77 -2.50 -3.57
N ILE A 32 4.02 -2.94 -3.73
CA ILE A 32 4.43 -4.32 -3.55
C ILE A 32 5.07 -4.41 -2.18
N ALA A 33 4.46 -5.17 -1.28
CA ALA A 33 4.82 -5.19 0.12
C ALA A 33 5.02 -6.62 0.64
N LEU A 34 5.91 -6.75 1.63
CA LEU A 34 5.99 -7.96 2.47
C LEU A 34 4.98 -7.84 3.61
N GLU A 35 4.27 -8.93 3.86
CA GLU A 35 3.39 -9.12 5.01
C GLU A 35 4.22 -9.68 6.16
N PRO A 36 4.31 -9.00 7.31
CA PRO A 36 5.04 -9.51 8.46
C PRO A 36 4.29 -10.63 9.19
N ASP A 37 5.01 -11.48 9.91
CA ASP A 37 4.42 -12.47 10.81
C ASP A 37 3.70 -11.86 12.03
N ALA A 38 3.07 -12.73 12.81
CA ALA A 38 2.33 -12.36 14.00
C ALA A 38 3.16 -11.59 15.04
N THR A 39 4.48 -11.79 15.11
CA THR A 39 5.36 -11.09 16.06
C THR A 39 5.34 -9.60 15.76
N MET A 40 5.70 -9.22 14.53
CA MET A 40 5.70 -7.81 14.14
C MET A 40 4.29 -7.21 14.12
N ILE A 41 3.26 -7.99 13.75
CA ILE A 41 1.86 -7.52 13.83
C ILE A 41 1.50 -7.13 15.28
N GLN A 42 1.78 -7.98 16.27
CA GLN A 42 1.49 -7.69 17.68
C GLN A 42 2.21 -6.42 18.17
N HIS A 43 3.49 -6.25 17.81
CA HIS A 43 4.23 -5.03 18.14
C HIS A 43 3.62 -3.79 17.46
N ALA A 44 3.28 -3.88 16.18
CA ALA A 44 2.65 -2.79 15.43
C ALA A 44 1.31 -2.37 16.04
N GLU A 45 0.46 -3.34 16.41
CA GLU A 45 -0.84 -3.10 17.05
C GLU A 45 -0.72 -2.47 18.44
N ALA A 46 0.22 -2.94 19.25
CA ALA A 46 0.48 -2.36 20.58
C ALA A 46 0.91 -0.89 20.48
N VAL A 47 1.78 -0.58 19.51
CA VAL A 47 2.22 0.79 19.25
C VAL A 47 1.08 1.63 18.67
N ASN A 48 0.28 1.09 17.76
CA ASN A 48 -0.89 1.79 17.24
C ASN A 48 -1.89 2.14 18.36
N ALA A 49 -2.17 1.19 19.26
CA ALA A 49 -3.06 1.43 20.40
C ALA A 49 -2.52 2.55 21.31
N ARG A 50 -1.21 2.56 21.58
CA ARG A 50 -0.54 3.63 22.31
C ARG A 50 -0.69 4.98 21.61
N LEU A 51 -0.43 5.05 20.30
CA LEU A 51 -0.53 6.28 19.52
C LEU A 51 -1.96 6.82 19.46
N ARG A 52 -2.95 5.96 19.25
CA ARG A 52 -4.37 6.37 19.23
C ARG A 52 -4.84 6.89 20.58
N LYS A 53 -4.30 6.40 21.70
CA LYS A 53 -4.55 6.95 23.04
C LYS A 53 -3.97 8.36 23.20
N ALA A 54 -2.80 8.61 22.62
CA ALA A 54 -2.13 9.91 22.67
C ALA A 54 -2.69 10.92 21.65
N PHE A 55 -3.23 10.44 20.52
CA PHE A 55 -3.69 11.24 19.41
C PHE A 55 -4.97 10.65 18.80
N SER A 56 -6.12 11.16 19.24
CA SER A 56 -7.44 10.62 18.90
C SER A 56 -7.83 10.71 17.42
N LYS A 57 -7.11 11.52 16.64
CA LYS A 57 -7.29 11.64 15.18
C LYS A 57 -6.52 10.58 14.38
N GLY A 58 -5.77 9.68 15.05
CA GLY A 58 -5.04 8.60 14.40
C GLY A 58 -5.94 7.50 13.82
N PHE A 59 -5.41 6.70 12.91
CA PHE A 59 -6.10 5.54 12.33
C PHE A 59 -5.77 4.25 13.09
N ALA A 60 -6.70 3.29 13.08
CA ALA A 60 -6.46 1.95 13.58
C ALA A 60 -5.74 1.12 12.52
N LEU A 61 -4.88 0.19 12.94
CA LEU A 61 -4.45 -0.89 12.05
C LEU A 61 -5.63 -1.87 11.92
N ASP A 62 -6.16 -1.99 10.71
CA ASP A 62 -7.35 -2.77 10.39
C ASP A 62 -7.32 -3.25 8.92
N ALA A 63 -8.45 -3.75 8.41
CA ALA A 63 -8.57 -4.25 7.04
C ALA A 63 -8.24 -3.23 5.93
N THR A 64 -8.13 -1.95 6.27
CA THR A 64 -7.82 -0.86 5.33
C THR A 64 -6.47 -0.18 5.60
N HIS A 65 -5.80 -0.58 6.68
CA HIS A 65 -4.48 -0.13 7.13
C HIS A 65 -3.69 -1.31 7.69
N HIS A 66 -3.45 -2.30 6.83
CA HIS A 66 -2.68 -3.49 7.20
C HIS A 66 -1.23 -3.11 7.54
N PRO A 67 -0.62 -3.67 8.60
CA PRO A 67 0.80 -3.51 8.83
C PRO A 67 1.56 -4.28 7.75
N HIS A 68 2.42 -3.60 7.00
CA HIS A 68 3.19 -4.15 5.89
C HIS A 68 4.53 -3.43 5.76
N ILE A 69 5.47 -4.02 5.03
CA ILE A 69 6.74 -3.40 4.66
C ILE A 69 6.71 -3.12 3.16
N SER A 70 6.56 -1.86 2.76
CA SER A 70 6.62 -1.47 1.34
C SER A 70 8.01 -1.74 0.78
N ILE A 71 8.08 -2.57 -0.27
CA ILE A 71 9.32 -2.89 -0.98
C ILE A 71 9.46 -2.01 -2.23
N LEU A 72 8.37 -1.84 -2.98
CA LEU A 72 8.35 -1.07 -4.21
C LEU A 72 6.99 -0.42 -4.45
N GLN A 73 6.96 0.91 -4.56
CA GLN A 73 5.80 1.64 -5.07
C GLN A 73 6.04 2.15 -6.49
N ARG A 74 5.05 1.99 -7.37
CA ARG A 74 5.12 2.43 -8.78
C ARG A 74 3.74 2.80 -9.32
N TYR A 75 3.72 3.64 -10.35
CA TYR A 75 2.63 3.66 -11.31
C TYR A 75 2.84 2.56 -12.35
N VAL A 76 1.82 1.74 -12.57
CA VAL A 76 1.80 0.71 -13.61
C VAL A 76 0.63 0.91 -14.54
N HIS A 77 0.75 0.46 -15.78
CA HIS A 77 -0.38 0.41 -16.69
C HIS A 77 -1.42 -0.58 -16.17
N THR A 78 -2.67 -0.11 -16.01
CA THR A 78 -3.75 -0.94 -15.44
C THR A 78 -4.00 -2.20 -16.28
N ALA A 79 -3.82 -2.10 -17.60
CA ALA A 79 -3.96 -3.23 -18.52
C ALA A 79 -2.86 -4.30 -18.35
N ASP A 80 -1.75 -3.98 -17.69
CA ASP A 80 -0.61 -4.89 -17.48
C ASP A 80 -0.54 -5.45 -16.05
N LEU A 81 -1.56 -5.21 -15.21
CA LEU A 81 -1.56 -5.66 -13.81
C LEU A 81 -1.32 -7.18 -13.67
N ASP A 82 -1.94 -8.00 -14.51
CA ASP A 82 -1.72 -9.45 -14.48
C ASP A 82 -0.25 -9.81 -14.78
N LYS A 83 0.39 -9.11 -15.71
CA LYS A 83 1.82 -9.30 -16.01
C LYS A 83 2.71 -8.85 -14.87
N VAL A 84 2.32 -7.77 -14.18
CA VAL A 84 3.00 -7.33 -12.94
C VAL A 84 2.89 -8.43 -11.88
N TYR A 85 1.71 -9.04 -11.68
CA TYR A 85 1.54 -10.12 -10.72
C TYR A 85 2.42 -11.33 -11.07
N ASP A 86 2.47 -11.73 -12.33
CA ASP A 86 3.31 -12.85 -12.77
C ASP A 86 4.80 -12.57 -12.54
N ALA A 87 5.26 -11.36 -12.87
CA ALA A 87 6.64 -10.94 -12.66
C ALA A 87 7.00 -10.92 -11.17
N VAL A 88 6.15 -10.33 -10.32
CA VAL A 88 6.33 -10.30 -8.86
C VAL A 88 6.34 -11.72 -8.29
N GLY A 89 5.36 -12.55 -8.65
CA GLY A 89 5.25 -13.92 -8.17
C GLY A 89 6.48 -14.78 -8.48
N LYS A 90 7.09 -14.59 -9.67
CA LYS A 90 8.34 -15.26 -10.04
C LYS A 90 9.49 -14.86 -9.11
N ILE A 91 9.68 -13.56 -8.87
CA ILE A 91 10.75 -13.07 -7.98
C ILE A 91 10.55 -13.58 -6.55
N LEU A 92 9.32 -13.56 -6.04
CA LEU A 92 9.01 -14.05 -4.69
C LEU A 92 9.31 -15.55 -4.53
N ALA A 93 9.04 -16.36 -5.56
CA ALA A 93 9.36 -17.78 -5.56
C ALA A 93 10.88 -18.07 -5.54
N GLU A 94 11.69 -17.18 -6.13
CA GLU A 94 13.15 -17.29 -6.14
C GLU A 94 13.80 -16.85 -4.82
N GLU A 95 13.30 -15.77 -4.20
CA GLU A 95 13.93 -15.15 -3.03
C GLU A 95 13.72 -15.92 -1.72
N LYS A 96 12.70 -16.78 -1.64
CA LYS A 96 12.41 -17.63 -0.46
C LYS A 96 12.33 -16.84 0.86
N ALA A 97 11.67 -15.69 0.82
CA ALA A 97 11.59 -14.74 1.93
C ALA A 97 11.00 -15.30 3.23
N ALA A 98 10.26 -16.41 3.15
CA ALA A 98 9.77 -17.16 4.32
C ALA A 98 10.87 -17.57 5.31
N GLY A 99 12.10 -17.79 4.82
CA GLY A 99 13.23 -18.23 5.63
C GLY A 99 14.05 -17.08 6.23
N TRP A 100 13.68 -15.82 5.99
CA TRP A 100 14.44 -14.68 6.50
C TRP A 100 14.11 -14.39 7.95
N SER A 101 15.13 -13.98 8.70
CA SER A 101 14.99 -13.41 10.04
C SER A 101 15.35 -11.94 9.98
N LEU A 102 14.34 -11.09 9.91
CA LEU A 102 14.49 -9.64 9.87
C LEU A 102 14.51 -9.06 11.28
N LYS A 103 15.17 -7.91 11.47
CA LYS A 103 15.34 -7.29 12.78
C LYS A 103 14.69 -5.91 12.81
N ALA A 104 13.73 -5.72 13.70
CA ALA A 104 13.18 -4.41 14.03
C ALA A 104 14.02 -3.77 15.13
N PHE A 105 14.45 -2.51 14.94
CA PHE A 105 15.50 -1.96 15.81
C PHE A 105 15.28 -0.54 16.35
N LYS A 106 14.33 0.22 15.80
CA LYS A 106 14.01 1.56 16.30
C LYS A 106 12.63 2.03 15.83
N TYR A 107 12.12 3.05 16.51
CA TYR A 107 11.08 3.90 15.96
C TYR A 107 11.69 4.98 15.07
N TYR A 108 10.90 5.44 14.10
CA TYR A 108 11.14 6.68 13.39
C TYR A 108 9.80 7.34 13.05
N TYR A 109 9.84 8.56 12.50
CA TYR A 109 8.67 9.13 11.87
C TYR A 109 9.01 9.97 10.64
N ILE A 110 8.06 10.04 9.70
CA ILE A 110 8.09 10.98 8.58
C ILE A 110 7.28 12.22 8.98
N PRO A 111 7.86 13.43 9.00
CA PRO A 111 7.13 14.66 9.28
C PRO A 111 6.07 14.93 8.20
N LEU A 112 4.85 15.28 8.62
CA LEU A 112 3.74 15.68 7.75
C LEU A 112 3.03 16.86 8.41
N GLU A 113 3.39 18.09 8.02
CA GLU A 113 2.90 19.32 8.66
C GLU A 113 3.05 19.24 10.20
N ASP A 114 1.97 19.36 10.97
CA ASP A 114 1.98 19.34 12.44
C ASP A 114 2.02 17.93 13.05
N ILE A 115 1.89 16.88 12.23
CA ILE A 115 1.90 15.48 12.67
C ILE A 115 3.16 14.77 12.15
N GLY A 116 3.36 13.53 12.62
CA GLY A 116 4.31 12.59 12.02
C GLY A 116 3.67 11.24 11.77
N LEU A 117 4.05 10.60 10.67
CA LEU A 117 3.73 9.21 10.36
C LEU A 117 4.78 8.32 11.02
N ALA A 118 4.40 7.63 12.09
CA ALA A 118 5.29 6.80 12.87
C ALA A 118 5.45 5.41 12.26
N GLY A 119 6.65 4.85 12.36
CA GLY A 119 6.93 3.48 11.94
C GLY A 119 7.96 2.78 12.82
N ILE A 120 7.92 1.44 12.76
CA ILE A 120 8.94 0.55 13.29
C ILE A 120 9.91 0.24 12.15
N VAL A 121 11.18 0.62 12.30
CA VAL A 121 12.19 0.41 11.26
C VAL A 121 12.75 -1.00 11.34
N VAL A 122 12.85 -1.62 10.17
CA VAL A 122 13.52 -2.90 9.94
C VAL A 122 14.95 -2.59 9.48
N GLU A 123 15.97 -3.26 10.01
CA GLU A 123 17.32 -3.10 9.48
C GLU A 123 17.36 -3.54 8.02
N PRO A 124 17.86 -2.69 7.09
CA PRO A 124 18.12 -3.11 5.73
C PRO A 124 19.09 -4.30 5.73
N THR A 125 18.72 -5.36 5.02
CA THR A 125 19.57 -6.53 4.78
C THR A 125 19.91 -6.62 3.29
N ASP A 126 20.98 -7.34 2.95
CA ASP A 126 21.33 -7.61 1.56
C ASP A 126 20.17 -8.34 0.83
N ASP A 127 19.43 -9.18 1.53
CA ASP A 127 18.25 -9.88 1.00
C ASP A 127 17.11 -8.90 0.68
N LEU A 128 16.80 -7.95 1.57
CA LEU A 128 15.79 -6.92 1.33
C LEU A 128 16.17 -6.01 0.15
N LEU A 129 17.44 -5.59 0.09
CA LEU A 129 17.95 -4.76 -1.00
C LEU A 129 17.94 -5.52 -2.33
N ARG A 130 18.32 -6.80 -2.33
CA ARG A 130 18.27 -7.67 -3.51
C ARG A 130 16.83 -7.87 -4.00
N LEU A 131 15.89 -8.15 -3.10
CA LEU A 131 14.47 -8.27 -3.45
C LEU A 131 13.94 -6.98 -4.06
N GLN A 132 14.22 -5.83 -3.44
CA GLN A 132 13.81 -4.54 -3.98
C GLN A 132 14.36 -4.32 -5.38
N GLN A 133 15.65 -4.55 -5.61
CA GLN A 133 16.27 -4.38 -6.92
C GLN A 133 15.65 -5.31 -7.96
N LYS A 134 15.48 -6.60 -7.64
CA LYS A 134 14.84 -7.57 -8.55
C LYS A 134 13.41 -7.18 -8.91
N LEU A 135 12.62 -6.69 -7.94
CA LEU A 135 11.27 -6.20 -8.21
C LEU A 135 11.27 -4.93 -9.07
N ILE A 136 12.22 -4.00 -8.83
CA ILE A 136 12.39 -2.80 -9.67
C ILE A 136 12.62 -3.19 -11.12
N ASP A 137 13.55 -4.12 -11.36
CA ASP A 137 13.94 -4.56 -12.70
C ASP A 137 12.81 -5.33 -13.38
N ALA A 138 12.16 -6.26 -12.66
CA ALA A 138 11.09 -7.09 -13.21
C ALA A 138 9.82 -6.30 -13.54
N VAL A 139 9.51 -5.26 -12.78
CA VAL A 139 8.28 -4.45 -12.97
C VAL A 139 8.51 -3.29 -13.94
N ALA A 140 9.76 -2.87 -14.19
CA ALA A 140 10.10 -1.74 -15.06
C ALA A 140 9.37 -1.70 -16.41
N PRO A 141 9.21 -2.82 -17.17
CA PRO A 141 8.55 -2.81 -18.48
C PRO A 141 7.06 -2.45 -18.45
N PHE A 142 6.40 -2.50 -17.28
CA PHE A 142 4.95 -2.30 -17.13
C PHE A 142 4.61 -0.94 -16.51
N THR A 143 5.61 -0.09 -16.30
CA THR A 143 5.46 1.14 -15.53
C THR A 143 5.10 2.34 -16.38
N ALA A 144 4.33 3.25 -15.78
CA ALA A 144 4.14 4.60 -16.28
C ALA A 144 5.01 5.56 -15.46
N GLU A 145 5.53 6.61 -16.09
CA GLU A 145 6.36 7.61 -15.40
C GLU A 145 5.57 8.42 -14.36
N THR A 146 4.29 8.66 -14.62
CA THR A 146 3.43 9.51 -13.78
C THR A 146 2.02 8.93 -13.65
N GLY A 147 1.27 9.45 -12.68
CA GLY A 147 -0.15 9.16 -12.48
C GLY A 147 -0.88 10.35 -11.88
N THR A 148 -2.21 10.28 -11.87
CA THR A 148 -3.08 11.27 -11.24
C THR A 148 -3.76 10.66 -10.02
N ALA A 149 -4.55 11.45 -9.28
CA ALA A 149 -5.37 10.95 -8.17
C ALA A 149 -6.27 9.77 -8.58
N ALA A 150 -6.66 9.67 -9.85
CA ALA A 150 -7.48 8.58 -10.36
C ALA A 150 -6.78 7.21 -10.33
N ALA A 151 -5.45 7.16 -10.23
CA ALA A 151 -4.70 5.90 -10.10
C ALA A 151 -4.83 5.25 -8.71
N PHE A 152 -5.34 5.99 -7.73
CA PHE A 152 -5.46 5.58 -6.33
C PHE A 152 -6.89 5.19 -5.96
N VAL A 153 -7.04 4.47 -4.85
CA VAL A 153 -8.33 4.25 -4.19
C VAL A 153 -8.71 5.49 -3.39
N THR A 154 -9.86 6.07 -3.71
CA THR A 154 -10.52 7.12 -2.90
C THR A 154 -11.82 6.59 -2.31
N THR A 155 -12.32 7.24 -1.28
CA THR A 155 -13.65 6.95 -0.70
C THR A 155 -14.42 8.25 -0.50
N PRO A 156 -15.74 8.24 -0.31
CA PRO A 156 -16.47 9.46 0.04
C PRO A 156 -15.95 10.17 1.30
N LYS A 157 -15.28 9.45 2.22
CA LYS A 157 -14.68 10.00 3.44
C LYS A 157 -13.25 10.53 3.23
N ASP A 158 -12.56 10.05 2.20
CA ASP A 158 -11.20 10.44 1.82
C ASP A 158 -11.16 10.55 0.28
N PRO A 159 -11.78 11.62 -0.27
CA PRO A 159 -12.00 11.74 -1.72
C PRO A 159 -10.77 12.22 -2.47
N ASP A 160 -9.79 12.78 -1.76
CA ASP A 160 -8.64 13.48 -2.33
C ASP A 160 -7.35 12.67 -2.13
N ILE A 161 -6.42 12.81 -3.08
CA ILE A 161 -5.04 12.31 -2.94
C ILE A 161 -4.13 13.52 -2.91
N ASN A 162 -3.34 13.66 -1.85
CA ASN A 162 -2.46 14.80 -1.72
C ASN A 162 -1.30 14.72 -2.74
N LYS A 163 -0.82 15.89 -3.18
CA LYS A 163 0.29 15.99 -4.14
C LYS A 163 1.56 15.26 -3.66
N PRO A 164 1.96 15.35 -2.37
CA PRO A 164 3.12 14.60 -1.88
C PRO A 164 3.04 13.08 -2.12
N THR A 165 1.86 12.48 -1.98
CA THR A 165 1.65 11.04 -2.24
C THR A 165 1.83 10.72 -3.72
N ILE A 166 1.26 11.56 -4.60
CA ILE A 166 1.40 11.39 -6.06
C ILE A 166 2.88 11.48 -6.47
N ASP A 167 3.57 12.52 -5.99
CA ASP A 167 4.98 12.73 -6.29
C ASP A 167 5.87 11.61 -5.71
N TYR A 168 5.52 11.10 -4.53
CA TYR A 168 6.26 10.02 -3.87
C TYR A 168 6.24 8.73 -4.68
N VAL A 169 5.07 8.31 -5.18
CA VAL A 169 4.96 7.09 -6.01
C VAL A 169 5.75 7.24 -7.32
N ALA A 170 5.70 8.41 -7.96
CA ALA A 170 6.48 8.67 -9.18
C ALA A 170 7.99 8.64 -8.94
N THR A 171 8.45 9.04 -7.75
CA THR A 171 9.88 9.19 -7.43
C THR A 171 10.42 8.15 -6.46
N PHE A 172 9.65 7.09 -6.17
CA PHE A 172 10.02 6.05 -5.20
C PHE A 172 11.37 5.41 -5.54
N VAL A 173 11.56 4.94 -6.78
CA VAL A 173 12.80 4.28 -7.20
C VAL A 173 14.02 5.19 -6.99
N PRO A 174 14.08 6.42 -7.53
CA PRO A 174 15.27 7.25 -7.33
C PRO A 174 15.44 7.82 -5.91
N LYS A 175 14.43 7.79 -5.03
CA LYS A 175 14.50 8.45 -3.70
C LYS A 175 14.36 7.53 -2.48
N ALA A 176 13.87 6.32 -2.65
CA ALA A 176 13.53 5.40 -1.56
C ALA A 176 14.00 3.96 -1.84
N SER A 177 15.01 3.79 -2.70
CA SER A 177 15.63 2.50 -2.99
C SER A 177 17.13 2.47 -2.69
N GLY A 178 17.70 1.26 -2.62
CA GLY A 178 19.12 1.07 -2.42
C GLY A 178 19.60 1.68 -1.10
N LYS A 179 20.58 2.57 -1.15
CA LYS A 179 21.13 3.24 0.04
C LYS A 179 20.12 4.13 0.78
N ASP A 180 19.08 4.59 0.08
CA ASP A 180 18.03 5.45 0.62
C ASP A 180 16.80 4.62 1.05
N PHE A 181 16.87 3.29 0.95
CA PHE A 181 15.81 2.40 1.38
C PHE A 181 15.68 2.38 2.90
N ASN A 182 14.48 2.69 3.38
CA ASN A 182 14.13 2.68 4.79
C ASN A 182 12.94 1.72 5.00
N PRO A 183 13.16 0.40 5.08
CA PRO A 183 12.08 -0.56 5.29
C PRO A 183 11.49 -0.38 6.68
N HIS A 184 10.17 -0.26 6.74
CA HIS A 184 9.46 -0.03 8.00
C HIS A 184 8.04 -0.55 7.92
N VAL A 185 7.45 -0.78 9.10
CA VAL A 185 6.00 -0.95 9.26
C VAL A 185 5.43 0.34 9.81
N THR A 186 4.49 0.95 9.09
CA THR A 186 3.77 2.13 9.57
C THR A 186 2.79 1.74 10.68
N VAL A 187 2.83 2.44 11.81
CA VAL A 187 2.07 2.09 13.02
C VAL A 187 1.06 3.15 13.46
N GLY A 188 1.05 4.33 12.85
CA GLY A 188 0.05 5.35 13.12
C GLY A 188 0.58 6.77 12.96
N ILE A 189 -0.18 7.74 13.49
CA ILE A 189 0.18 9.16 13.50
C ILE A 189 0.05 9.74 14.91
N ALA A 190 0.87 10.74 15.22
CA ALA A 190 0.75 11.57 16.41
C ALA A 190 1.39 12.94 16.18
N SER A 191 1.30 13.85 17.16
CA SER A 191 2.05 15.11 17.11
C SER A 191 3.55 14.83 17.11
N GLN A 192 4.31 15.67 16.39
CA GLN A 192 5.76 15.48 16.31
C GLN A 192 6.44 15.54 17.69
N ASP A 193 5.93 16.37 18.63
CA ASP A 193 6.47 16.45 19.99
C ASP A 193 6.26 15.15 20.79
N TYR A 194 5.13 14.48 20.60
CA TYR A 194 4.91 13.16 21.21
C TYR A 194 5.87 12.14 20.61
N LEU A 195 6.02 12.12 19.28
CA LEU A 195 6.89 11.18 18.59
C LEU A 195 8.35 11.38 18.96
N LYS A 196 8.84 12.62 19.07
CA LYS A 196 10.21 12.90 19.54
C LYS A 196 10.48 12.33 20.93
N LYS A 197 9.51 12.42 21.85
CA LYS A 197 9.62 11.81 23.19
C LYS A 197 9.64 10.29 23.09
N MET A 198 8.74 9.71 22.30
CA MET A 198 8.68 8.26 22.08
C MET A 198 9.98 7.71 21.46
N LEU A 199 10.61 8.43 20.53
CA LEU A 199 11.88 8.06 19.90
C LEU A 199 13.07 8.12 20.87
N ALA A 200 12.96 8.87 21.98
CA ALA A 200 14.00 8.94 23.01
C ALA A 200 13.89 7.80 24.04
N GLU A 201 12.80 7.04 24.02
CA GLU A 201 12.63 5.85 24.86
C GLU A 201 13.46 4.68 24.31
N PRO A 202 13.92 3.76 25.18
CA PRO A 202 14.54 2.51 24.72
C PRO A 202 13.61 1.75 23.77
N PHE A 203 14.20 1.16 22.73
CA PHE A 203 13.50 0.26 21.82
C PHE A 203 13.89 -1.18 22.11
N ASP A 204 12.90 -2.01 22.43
CA ASP A 204 13.10 -3.46 22.58
C ASP A 204 13.27 -4.08 21.19
N VAL A 205 14.52 -4.36 20.82
CA VAL A 205 14.87 -4.99 19.54
C VAL A 205 14.26 -6.39 19.47
N PHE A 206 13.60 -6.70 18.35
CA PHE A 206 13.01 -8.02 18.12
C PHE A 206 13.22 -8.49 16.68
N THR A 207 13.13 -9.80 16.50
CA THR A 207 13.18 -10.45 15.18
C THR A 207 11.80 -10.93 14.76
N PHE A 208 11.57 -10.95 13.45
CA PHE A 208 10.35 -11.45 12.84
C PHE A 208 10.66 -11.96 11.43
N SER A 209 9.74 -12.69 10.83
CA SER A 209 9.85 -13.19 9.47
C SER A 209 8.74 -12.62 8.57
N PRO A 210 8.97 -12.50 7.26
CA PRO A 210 7.89 -12.31 6.29
C PRO A 210 6.98 -13.55 6.26
N ALA A 211 5.68 -13.35 6.40
CA ALA A 211 4.66 -14.41 6.30
C ALA A 211 4.01 -14.47 4.90
N GLY A 212 4.19 -13.43 4.10
CA GLY A 212 3.66 -13.37 2.73
C GLY A 212 4.08 -12.10 2.02
N ALA A 213 3.45 -11.88 0.87
CA ALA A 213 3.56 -10.64 0.12
C ALA A 213 2.24 -10.30 -0.56
N SER A 214 2.03 -9.01 -0.84
CA SER A 214 0.84 -8.54 -1.55
C SER A 214 1.19 -7.43 -2.54
N VAL A 215 0.36 -7.30 -3.57
CA VAL A 215 0.22 -6.06 -4.33
C VAL A 215 -1.04 -5.35 -3.88
N TYR A 216 -0.91 -4.10 -3.47
CA TYR A 216 -2.01 -3.22 -3.11
C TYR A 216 -2.17 -2.12 -4.14
N GLN A 217 -3.41 -1.67 -4.36
CA GLN A 217 -3.67 -0.35 -4.90
C GLN A 217 -3.60 0.66 -3.75
N LEU A 218 -2.81 1.70 -3.95
CA LEU A 218 -2.56 2.74 -2.95
C LEU A 218 -3.77 3.68 -2.79
N GLY A 219 -3.93 4.24 -1.60
CA GLY A 219 -4.74 5.42 -1.32
C GLY A 219 -3.91 6.63 -0.93
N ASN A 220 -4.56 7.63 -0.35
CA ASN A 220 -3.87 8.82 0.18
C ASN A 220 -2.83 8.42 1.24
N PHE A 221 -1.77 9.22 1.38
CA PHE A 221 -0.63 8.95 2.28
C PHE A 221 0.09 7.61 2.04
N GLY A 222 0.01 7.05 0.83
CA GLY A 222 0.69 5.79 0.49
C GLY A 222 0.09 4.57 1.19
N THR A 223 -1.17 4.65 1.59
CA THR A 223 -1.84 3.56 2.31
C THR A 223 -2.20 2.38 1.40
N ALA A 224 -1.94 1.15 1.85
CA ALA A 224 -2.33 -0.10 1.20
C ALA A 224 -3.86 -0.33 1.28
N ARG A 225 -4.65 0.36 0.45
CA ARG A 225 -6.12 0.42 0.57
C ARG A 225 -6.86 -0.78 0.02
N LYS A 226 -6.47 -1.27 -1.16
CA LYS A 226 -7.15 -2.39 -1.81
C LYS A 226 -6.13 -3.45 -2.18
N LYS A 227 -6.21 -4.61 -1.54
CA LYS A 227 -5.42 -5.78 -1.92
C LYS A 227 -5.84 -6.23 -3.32
N LEU A 228 -4.88 -6.28 -4.24
CA LEU A 228 -5.10 -6.71 -5.62
C LEU A 228 -4.67 -8.17 -5.82
N LYS A 229 -3.53 -8.55 -5.21
CA LYS A 229 -2.96 -9.90 -5.26
C LYS A 229 -2.23 -10.20 -3.96
N ALA A 230 -2.21 -11.46 -3.56
CA ALA A 230 -1.42 -11.95 -2.43
C ALA A 230 -0.74 -13.28 -2.73
N TRP A 231 0.37 -13.51 -2.05
CA TRP A 231 1.13 -14.75 -2.00
C TRP A 231 1.40 -15.07 -0.54
N GLU A 232 0.88 -16.21 -0.08
CA GLU A 232 1.20 -16.73 1.24
C GLU A 232 2.53 -17.47 1.18
N PHE A 233 3.40 -17.21 2.16
CA PHE A 233 4.64 -17.97 2.29
C PHE A 233 4.40 -19.16 3.20
N ASN A 234 4.29 -20.34 2.60
CA ASN A 234 4.33 -21.56 3.38
C ASN A 234 5.76 -21.75 3.90
N LEU A 235 5.93 -21.94 5.21
CA LEU A 235 7.16 -22.49 5.76
C LEU A 235 7.34 -23.87 5.12
N VAL A 236 8.31 -23.99 4.22
CA VAL A 236 8.73 -25.30 3.73
C VAL A 236 9.43 -25.95 4.92
N GLY A 237 8.75 -26.91 5.55
CA GLY A 237 9.28 -27.71 6.65
C GLY A 237 10.47 -28.56 6.24
#